data_AF-A0AAW0W2T2-F1
#
_entry.id   AF-A0AAW0W2T2-F1
#
_cell.length_a   1.000
_cell.length_b   1.000
_cell.length_c   1.000
_cell.angle_alpha   90.00
_cell.angle_beta   90.00
_cell.angle_gamma   90.00
#
_symmetry.space_group_name_H-M   'P 1'
#
loop_
_entity.id
_entity.type
_entity.pdbx_description
1 polymer ?
#
loop_
_entity_poly.entity_id
_entity_poly.type
_entity_poly.pdbx_seq_one_letter_code
_entity_poly.pdbx_strand_id
1 'polypeptide(L)'
;SASLYSASLYSVSLYSASLYSVSLYSASLYSASLYSASLYSTSLYSVSLYSASLYSASLYSASLYSTSLYSVSLYSASLYSASLYSASLYSASLYSASLYSTSLYSASLYSTSLYSTSLYSASLYSTSLYSTSLYSAS
;
A
#
# COMPACT_ATOMS: atom_id res chain seq x y z
N SER A 1 -14.46 -14.75 -1.77
CA SER A 1 -13.37 -14.24 -2.62
C SER A 1 -13.99 -13.54 -3.82
N ALA A 2 -13.36 -12.47 -4.29
CA ALA A 2 -13.79 -11.73 -5.48
C ALA A 2 -12.56 -11.37 -6.31
N SER A 3 -12.65 -11.48 -7.64
CA SER A 3 -11.55 -11.18 -8.54
C SER A 3 -11.98 -10.20 -9.63
N LEU A 4 -11.20 -9.15 -9.85
CA LEU A 4 -11.34 -8.28 -11.03
C LEU A 4 -10.08 -8.37 -11.90
N TYR A 5 -10.30 -8.36 -13.20
CA TYR A 5 -9.27 -8.42 -14.22
C TYR A 5 -9.37 -7.22 -15.14
N SER A 6 -8.24 -6.57 -15.41
CA SER A 6 -8.11 -5.50 -16.41
C SER A 6 -9.13 -4.36 -16.25
N ALA A 7 -9.49 -4.06 -15.00
CA ALA A 7 -10.49 -3.06 -14.69
C ALA A 7 -9.87 -1.68 -14.50
N SER A 8 -10.56 -0.64 -14.97
CA SER A 8 -10.27 0.75 -14.61
C SER A 8 -11.37 1.26 -13.71
N LEU A 9 -11.04 1.52 -12.45
CA LEU A 9 -11.97 1.99 -11.44
C LEU A 9 -11.61 3.42 -11.04
N TYR A 10 -12.62 4.28 -10.97
CA TYR A 10 -12.47 5.69 -10.64
C TYR A 10 -13.26 6.00 -9.38
N SER A 11 -12.63 6.73 -8.46
CA SER A 11 -13.27 7.31 -7.28
C SER A 11 -13.96 6.28 -6.37
N VAL A 12 -13.40 5.07 -6.30
CA VAL A 12 -13.92 4.02 -5.42
C VAL A 12 -13.73 4.44 -3.96
N SER A 13 -14.80 4.42 -3.18
CA SER A 13 -14.75 4.74 -1.75
C SER A 13 -15.24 3.56 -0.93
N LEU A 14 -14.43 3.12 0.03
CA LEU A 14 -14.77 2.08 1.00
C LEU A 14 -14.70 2.69 2.39
N TYR A 15 -15.85 2.75 3.06
CA TYR A 15 -15.97 3.26 4.42
C TYR A 15 -16.28 2.12 5.38
N SER A 16 -15.40 1.87 6.35
CA SER A 16 -15.55 0.81 7.36
C SER A 16 -15.85 -0.58 6.77
N ALA A 17 -15.44 -0.81 5.52
CA ALA A 17 -15.69 -2.07 4.84
C ALA A 17 -14.66 -3.13 5.25
N SER A 18 -15.11 -4.37 5.37
CA SER A 18 -14.23 -5.53 5.56
C SER A 18 -14.27 -6.39 4.30
N LEU A 19 -13.14 -6.45 3.58
CA LEU A 19 -13.00 -7.26 2.38
C LEU A 19 -12.04 -8.42 2.64
N TYR A 20 -12.47 -9.61 2.23
CA TYR A 20 -11.73 -10.85 2.42
C TYR A 20 -11.40 -11.50 1.10
N SER A 21 -10.13 -11.84 0.91
CA SER A 21 -9.64 -12.61 -0.24
C SER A 21 -10.06 -12.01 -1.58
N VAL A 22 -9.82 -10.70 -1.73
CA VAL A 22 -10.02 -9.97 -2.98
C VAL A 22 -8.74 -9.98 -3.80
N SER A 23 -8.87 -10.27 -5.09
CA SER A 23 -7.75 -10.25 -6.03
C SER A 23 -8.00 -9.26 -7.17
N LEU A 24 -7.02 -8.40 -7.45
CA LEU A 24 -7.04 -7.50 -8.60
C LEU A 24 -5.85 -7.83 -9.51
N TYR A 25 -6.14 -8.05 -10.78
CA TYR A 25 -5.14 -8.36 -11.80
C TYR A 25 -5.17 -7.29 -12.88
N SER A 26 -4.01 -6.68 -13.13
CA SER A 26 -3.84 -5.67 -14.19
C SER A 26 -4.84 -4.52 -14.12
N ALA A 27 -5.28 -4.18 -12.90
CA ALA A 27 -6.27 -3.13 -12.68
C ALA A 27 -5.61 -1.77 -12.51
N SER A 28 -6.33 -0.71 -12.86
CA SER A 28 -5.97 0.68 -12.55
C SER A 28 -7.03 1.30 -11.64
N LEU A 29 -6.62 1.82 -10.49
CA LEU A 29 -7.50 2.46 -9.53
C LEU A 29 -7.08 3.93 -9.38
N TYR A 30 -7.99 4.82 -9.73
CA TYR A 30 -7.77 6.26 -9.66
C TYR A 30 -8.57 6.85 -8.50
N SER A 31 -7.89 7.60 -7.65
CA SER A 31 -8.47 8.33 -6.51
C SER A 31 -9.28 7.44 -5.56
N ALA A 32 -8.82 6.21 -5.34
CA ALA A 32 -9.47 5.29 -4.40
C ALA A 32 -9.30 5.80 -2.96
N SER A 33 -10.38 5.75 -2.17
CA SER A 33 -10.39 6.15 -0.77
C SER A 33 -10.83 5.00 0.13
N LEU A 34 -9.96 4.62 1.07
CA LEU A 34 -10.23 3.59 2.07
C LEU A 34 -10.19 4.24 3.44
N TYR A 35 -11.36 4.45 4.03
CA TYR A 35 -11.49 5.03 5.35
C TYR A 35 -11.89 3.95 6.35
N SER A 36 -11.02 3.67 7.33
CA SER A 36 -11.22 2.64 8.34
C SER A 36 -11.56 1.26 7.77
N ALA A 37 -11.18 0.99 6.52
CA ALA A 37 -11.46 -0.28 5.86
C ALA A 37 -10.42 -1.33 6.26
N SER A 38 -10.86 -2.59 6.34
CA SER A 38 -10.00 -3.74 6.60
C SER A 38 -9.93 -4.64 5.37
N LEU A 39 -8.73 -4.86 4.86
CA LEU A 39 -8.43 -5.73 3.74
C LEU A 39 -7.66 -6.95 4.24
N TYR A 40 -8.28 -8.13 4.16
CA TYR A 40 -7.68 -9.38 4.61
C TYR A 40 -7.31 -10.25 3.42
N SER A 41 -6.04 -10.67 3.39
CA SER A 41 -5.50 -11.60 2.39
C SER A 41 -5.75 -11.15 0.95
N THR A 42 -5.64 -9.84 0.69
CA THR A 42 -5.84 -9.27 -0.64
C THR A 42 -4.61 -9.42 -1.51
N SER A 43 -4.81 -9.73 -2.79
CA SER A 43 -3.72 -9.89 -3.75
C SER A 43 -3.85 -8.88 -4.89
N LEU A 44 -2.82 -8.06 -5.10
CA LEU A 44 -2.74 -7.09 -6.19
C LEU A 44 -1.59 -7.50 -7.11
N TYR A 45 -1.92 -7.87 -8.35
CA TYR A 45 -0.94 -8.28 -9.35
C TYR A 45 -0.94 -7.32 -10.53
N SER A 46 0.20 -6.69 -10.81
CA SER A 46 0.34 -5.72 -11.90
C SER A 46 -0.67 -4.56 -11.83
N VAL A 47 -1.03 -4.16 -10.60
CA VAL A 47 -2.01 -3.09 -10.35
C VAL A 47 -1.33 -1.73 -10.29
N SER A 48 -1.98 -0.72 -10.85
CA SER A 48 -1.59 0.67 -10.67
C SER A 48 -2.62 1.41 -9.81
N LEU A 49 -2.17 2.02 -8.71
CA LEU A 49 -2.98 2.92 -7.89
C LEU A 49 -2.47 4.35 -8.04
N TYR A 50 -3.37 5.25 -8.41
CA TYR A 50 -3.08 6.66 -8.61
C TYR A 50 -3.86 7.48 -7.59
N SER A 51 -3.14 8.31 -6.83
CA SER A 51 -3.72 9.26 -5.87
C SER A 51 -4.65 8.61 -4.85
N ALA A 52 -4.36 7.38 -4.45
CA ALA A 52 -5.17 6.66 -3.46
C ALA A 52 -4.90 7.19 -2.04
N SER A 53 -5.94 7.20 -1.21
CA SER A 53 -5.88 7.63 0.19
C SER A 53 -6.37 6.52 1.11
N LEU A 54 -5.50 6.07 2.02
CA LEU A 54 -5.79 5.07 3.02
C LEU A 54 -5.73 5.73 4.39
N TYR A 55 -6.90 6.06 4.94
CA TYR A 55 -7.02 6.69 6.25
C TYR A 55 -7.46 5.67 7.28
N SER A 56 -6.63 5.41 8.29
CA SER A 56 -6.86 4.41 9.34
C SER A 56 -7.24 3.03 8.80
N ALA A 57 -6.81 2.71 7.58
CA ALA A 57 -7.08 1.43 6.94
C ALA A 57 -6.10 0.36 7.43
N SER A 58 -6.57 -0.89 7.46
CA SER A 58 -5.76 -2.04 7.87
C SER A 58 -5.64 -3.05 6.74
N LEU A 59 -4.41 -3.39 6.38
CA LEU A 59 -4.08 -4.37 5.36
C LEU A 59 -3.38 -5.56 6.02
N TYR A 60 -4.10 -6.66 6.16
CA TYR A 60 -3.61 -7.88 6.78
C TYR A 60 -3.23 -8.91 5.72
N SER A 61 -1.97 -9.33 5.73
CA SER A 61 -1.44 -10.33 4.79
C SER A 61 -1.68 -9.96 3.33
N ALA A 62 -1.62 -8.66 3.01
CA ALA A 62 -1.77 -8.19 1.65
C ALA A 62 -0.52 -8.50 0.82
N SER A 63 -0.71 -8.98 -0.41
CA SER A 63 0.37 -9.28 -1.35
C SER A 63 0.28 -8.36 -2.56
N LEU A 64 1.32 -7.55 -2.77
CA LEU A 64 1.44 -6.60 -3.87
C LEU A 64 2.60 -7.05 -4.76
N TYR A 65 2.28 -7.59 -5.92
CA TYR A 65 3.25 -8.07 -6.90
C TYR A 65 3.28 -7.18 -8.13
N SER A 66 4.46 -6.64 -8.46
CA SER A 66 4.67 -5.75 -9.63
C SER A 66 3.67 -4.59 -9.65
N THR A 67 3.33 -4.04 -8.49
CA THR A 67 2.37 -2.96 -8.37
C THR A 67 3.04 -1.60 -8.45
N SER A 68 2.33 -0.60 -8.95
CA SER A 68 2.79 0.80 -8.96
C SER A 68 1.84 1.67 -8.15
N LEU A 69 2.37 2.38 -7.17
CA LEU A 69 1.64 3.27 -6.27
C LEU A 69 2.11 4.70 -6.51
N TYR A 70 1.30 5.50 -7.21
CA TYR A 70 1.60 6.88 -7.55
C TYR A 70 0.85 7.84 -6.64
N SER A 71 1.59 8.71 -5.95
CA SER A 71 1.03 9.75 -5.08
C SER A 71 0.04 9.22 -4.05
N VAL A 72 0.33 8.04 -3.48
CA VAL A 72 -0.54 7.40 -2.50
C VAL A 72 -0.26 7.97 -1.10
N SER A 73 -1.32 8.22 -0.34
CA SER A 73 -1.26 8.66 1.05
C SER A 73 -1.76 7.56 1.98
N LEU A 74 -0.96 7.23 3.00
CA LEU A 74 -1.30 6.30 4.06
C LEU A 74 -1.25 7.06 5.39
N TYR A 75 -2.40 7.46 5.90
CA TYR A 75 -2.51 8.20 7.14
C TYR A 75 -3.02 7.27 8.24
N SER A 76 -2.22 7.07 9.29
CA SER A 76 -2.51 6.16 10.40
C SER A 76 -2.90 4.74 9.95
N ALA A 77 -2.43 4.32 8.78
CA ALA A 77 -2.73 3.00 8.22
C ALA A 77 -1.84 1.93 8.84
N SER A 78 -2.34 0.71 8.91
CA SER A 78 -1.63 -0.46 9.42
C SER A 78 -1.43 -1.50 8.33
N LEU A 79 -0.18 -1.87 8.05
CA LEU A 79 0.18 -2.98 7.19
C LEU A 79 0.77 -4.08 8.05
N TYR A 80 0.04 -5.18 8.18
CA TYR A 80 0.42 -6.32 8.99
C TYR A 80 0.75 -7.52 8.11
N SER A 81 1.98 -8.01 8.19
CA SER A 81 2.47 -9.14 7.38
C SER A 81 2.26 -8.93 5.88
N ALA A 82 2.32 -7.68 5.42
CA ALA A 82 2.16 -7.34 4.01
C ALA A 82 3.46 -7.66 3.25
N SER A 83 3.33 -8.04 1.97
CA SER A 83 4.46 -8.35 1.10
C SER A 83 4.37 -7.50 -0.17
N LEU A 84 5.41 -6.72 -0.43
CA LEU A 84 5.56 -5.87 -1.60
C LEU A 84 6.72 -6.41 -2.45
N TYR A 85 6.39 -7.20 -3.47
CA TYR A 85 7.37 -7.80 -4.37
C TYR A 85 7.42 -7.00 -5.68
N SER A 86 8.60 -6.49 -6.02
CA SER A 86 8.81 -5.65 -7.22
C SER A 86 7.83 -4.47 -7.31
N ALA A 87 7.39 -3.96 -6.15
CA ALA A 87 6.47 -2.84 -6.09
C ALA A 87 7.24 -1.51 -6.23
N SER A 88 6.63 -0.54 -6.91
CA SER A 88 7.18 0.81 -7.05
C SER A 88 6.27 1.82 -6.37
N LEU A 89 6.81 2.60 -5.44
CA LEU A 89 6.12 3.68 -4.74
C LEU A 89 6.71 5.00 -5.23
N TYR A 90 5.89 5.81 -5.89
CA TYR A 90 6.29 7.11 -6.42
C TYR A 90 5.57 8.22 -5.67
N SER A 91 6.33 9.10 -5.03
CA SER A 91 5.80 10.22 -4.25
C SER A 91 4.77 9.79 -3.19
N ALA A 92 4.97 8.60 -2.60
CA ALA A 92 4.09 8.09 -1.56
C ALA A 92 4.37 8.80 -0.23
N SER A 93 3.32 9.01 0.56
CA SER A 93 3.42 9.60 1.91
C SER A 93 2.81 8.66 2.93
N LEU A 94 3.61 8.26 3.90
CA LEU A 94 3.17 7.46 5.04
C LEU A 94 3.27 8.34 6.27
N TYR A 95 2.13 8.69 6.86
CA TYR A 95 2.06 9.52 8.05
C TYR A 95 1.46 8.73 9.21
N SER A 96 2.21 8.60 10.30
CA SER A 96 1.85 7.78 11.47
C SER A 96 1.45 6.36 11.10
N ALA A 97 1.97 5.83 10.00
CA ALA A 97 1.65 4.48 9.53
C ALA A 97 2.45 3.44 10.34
N SER A 98 1.90 2.22 10.43
CA SER A 98 2.55 1.09 11.09
C SER A 98 2.77 -0.04 10.09
N LEU A 99 4.03 -0.40 9.87
CA LEU A 99 4.43 -1.54 9.06
C LEU A 99 4.97 -2.62 10.02
N TYR A 100 4.13 -3.61 10.29
CA TYR A 100 4.45 -4.74 11.16
C TYR A 100 4.72 -5.98 10.32
N SER A 101 5.89 -6.60 10.48
CA SER A 101 6.31 -7.79 9.71
C SER A 101 6.13 -7.62 8.20
N THR A 102 6.29 -6.39 7.70
CA THR A 102 6.11 -6.07 6.28
C THR A 102 7.41 -6.33 5.53
N SER A 103 7.32 -6.99 4.39
CA SER A 103 8.48 -7.33 3.56
C SER A 103 8.43 -6.56 2.24
N LEU A 104 9.49 -5.83 1.94
CA LEU A 104 9.71 -5.19 0.65
C LEU A 104 10.85 -5.94 -0.05
N TYR A 105 10.52 -6.63 -1.14
CA TYR A 105 11.47 -7.42 -1.92
C TYR A 105 11.57 -6.83 -3.32
N SER A 106 12.78 -6.43 -3.72
CA SER A 106 13.02 -5.77 -5.02
C SER A 106 12.12 -4.55 -5.25
N ALA A 107 11.66 -3.91 -4.17
CA ALA A 107 10.80 -2.75 -4.24
C ALA A 107 11.63 -1.48 -4.54
N SER A 108 10.98 -0.47 -5.09
CA SER A 108 11.59 0.84 -5.32
C SER A 108 10.73 1.94 -4.70
N LEU A 109 11.33 2.77 -3.85
CA LEU A 109 10.68 3.93 -3.24
C LEU A 109 11.32 5.19 -3.83
N TYR A 110 10.53 5.95 -4.58
CA TYR A 110 10.92 7.20 -5.22
C TYR A 110 10.20 8.35 -4.55
N SER A 111 10.95 9.34 -4.07
CA SER A 111 10.41 10.54 -3.41
C SER A 111 9.40 10.21 -2.30
N THR A 112 9.62 9.09 -1.60
CA THR A 112 8.69 8.60 -0.57
C THR A 112 9.00 9.26 0.76
N SER A 113 7.97 9.73 1.46
CA SER A 113 8.11 10.33 2.79
C SER A 113 7.52 9.43 3.86
N LEU A 114 8.30 9.16 4.91
CA LEU A 114 7.92 8.37 6.07
C LEU A 114 7.91 9.30 7.31
N TYR A 115 6.73 9.78 7.69
CA TYR A 115 6.54 10.66 8.85
C TYR A 115 5.96 9.88 10.03
N SER A 116 6.70 9.85 11.13
CA SER A 116 6.31 9.10 12.35
C SER A 116 5.89 7.66 12.05
N THR A 117 6.49 7.06 11.01
CA THR A 117 6.18 5.69 10.56
C THR A 117 6.90 4.69 11.43
N SER A 118 6.16 3.74 11.99
CA SER A 118 6.71 2.64 12.77
C SER A 118 7.03 1.46 11.86
N LEU A 119 8.30 1.01 11.89
CA LEU A 119 8.79 -0.15 11.15
C LEU A 119 9.15 -1.26 12.14
N TYR A 120 8.19 -2.11 12.49
CA TYR A 120 8.43 -3.24 13.40
C TYR A 120 8.62 -4.53 12.62
N SER A 121 9.77 -5.17 12.76
CA SER A 121 10.12 -6.40 12.02
C SER A 121 9.94 -6.24 10.50
N ALA A 122 10.05 -5.02 9.98
CA ALA A 122 9.99 -4.76 8.57
C ALA A 122 11.31 -5.17 7.91
N SER A 123 11.23 -5.85 6.76
CA SER A 123 12.40 -6.29 6.01
C SER A 123 12.49 -5.56 4.66
N LEU A 124 13.71 -5.12 4.32
CA LEU A 124 14.04 -4.46 3.07
C LEU A 124 15.09 -5.34 2.37
N TYR A 125 14.67 -6.11 1.38
CA TYR A 125 15.58 -6.95 0.57
C TYR A 125 15.64 -6.44 -0.86
N SER A 126 16.84 -6.18 -1.36
CA SER A 126 17.06 -5.60 -2.70
C SER A 126 16.19 -4.36 -2.97
N THR A 127 15.88 -3.59 -1.92
CA THR A 127 14.99 -2.43 -2.01
C THR A 127 15.81 -1.18 -2.33
N SER A 128 15.38 -0.45 -3.35
CA SER A 128 16.01 0.79 -3.76
C SER A 128 15.28 1.99 -3.16
N LEU A 129 16.03 2.93 -2.57
CA LEU A 129 15.51 4.15 -1.98
C LEU A 129 16.08 5.35 -2.74
N TYR A 130 15.21 6.08 -3.44
CA TYR A 130 15.56 7.28 -4.20
C TYR A 130 14.82 8.47 -3.62
N SER A 131 15.56 9.47 -3.14
CA SER A 131 14.98 10.66 -2.49
C SER A 131 13.95 10.31 -1.40
N THR A 132 14.18 9.21 -0.68
CA THR A 132 13.29 8.78 0.40
C THR A 132 13.68 9.49 1.68
N SER A 133 12.70 10.07 2.37
CA SER A 133 12.91 10.83 3.60
C SER A 133 12.23 10.17 4.78
N LEU A 134 12.95 10.07 5.90
CA LEU A 134 12.45 9.55 7.17
C LEU A 134 12.42 10.69 8.19
N TYR A 135 11.24 10.97 8.74
CA TYR A 135 11.02 11.97 9.76
C TYR A 135 10.50 11.25 11.00
N SER A 136 11.35 11.07 12.01
CA SER A 136 10.93 10.51 13.29
C SER A 136 10.13 11.55 14.09
N ALA A 137 9.20 11.08 14.93
CA ALA A 137 8.75 11.91 16.05
C ALA A 137 9.95 12.10 17.00
N SER A 138 10.18 13.34 17.44
CA SER A 138 11.12 13.66 18.54
C SER A 138 10.73 12.94 19.82
#